data_AF-A0A0A7GDE8-F1
#
_entry.id   AF-A0A0A7GDE8-F1
#
_cell.length_a   1.000
_cell.length_b   1.000
_cell.length_c   1.000
_cell.angle_alpha   90.00
_cell.angle_beta   90.00
_cell.angle_gamma   90.00
#
_symmetry.space_group_name_H-M   'P 1'
#
loop_
_entity.id
_entity.type
_entity.pdbx_description
1 polymer ?
#
loop_
_entity_poly.entity_id
_entity_poly.type
_entity_poly.pdbx_seq_one_letter_code
_entity_poly.pdbx_strand_id
1 'polypeptide(L)'
;MKAKEIMNPDVIYEELPSTRESVLELFKKYGISAVPVLKDGKLAGIVTRKDILRKIDEDQLALLMTPDPTYISPDVDVKEVIRILNTTHFRRLPVVDGDELVGIITVRDIVKVLAEKNVEIPIKEYIRNSTTSVWEETPLNVAGEMMRIANAEACPVLDSDARVVGIVDEKILLTESLIEDFIESREYASSSDSDDTWAWEGIRDYSVKYFEVSVLKLPKEPVKKFMKTPVFANPQTSVSKVAKEMIGNDLDYLPVLDFNERFVGMISDKDLLGVFEQVEI
;
A
#
# COMPACT_ATOMS: atom_id res chain seq x y z
N MET A 1 7.33 -26.65 -3.36
CA MET A 1 6.23 -26.17 -2.50
C MET A 1 5.12 -25.55 -3.37
N LYS A 2 3.85 -25.78 -3.08
CA LYS A 2 2.70 -25.25 -3.83
C LYS A 2 2.02 -24.06 -3.13
N ALA A 3 1.31 -23.24 -3.89
CA ALA A 3 0.59 -22.07 -3.38
C ALA A 3 -0.37 -22.41 -2.23
N LYS A 4 -1.11 -23.52 -2.34
CA LYS A 4 -2.03 -24.00 -1.28
C LYS A 4 -1.37 -24.32 0.06
N GLU A 5 -0.06 -24.58 0.09
CA GLU A 5 0.67 -24.89 1.32
C GLU A 5 1.05 -23.62 2.12
N ILE A 6 1.04 -22.45 1.48
CA ILE A 6 1.45 -21.17 2.09
C ILE A 6 0.33 -20.11 2.12
N MET A 7 -0.76 -20.33 1.38
CA MET A 7 -1.88 -19.40 1.36
C MET A 7 -2.60 -19.36 2.69
N ASN A 8 -3.18 -18.20 3.01
CA ASN A 8 -4.17 -18.10 4.05
C ASN A 8 -5.54 -18.50 3.47
N PRO A 9 -6.16 -19.61 3.93
CA PRO A 9 -7.48 -20.02 3.48
C PRO A 9 -8.62 -19.18 4.09
N ASP A 10 -8.39 -18.54 5.25
CA ASP A 10 -9.36 -17.69 5.92
C ASP A 10 -9.36 -16.28 5.30
N VAL A 11 -9.84 -16.21 4.05
CA VAL A 11 -9.83 -14.98 3.27
C VAL A 11 -10.93 -14.05 3.76
N ILE A 12 -10.53 -12.86 4.22
CA ILE A 12 -11.45 -11.75 4.43
C ILE A 12 -11.70 -11.10 3.08
N TYR A 13 -12.94 -11.17 2.61
CA TYR A 13 -13.41 -10.59 1.36
C TYR A 13 -14.65 -9.74 1.60
N GLU A 14 -15.05 -8.96 0.60
CA GLU A 14 -16.30 -8.22 0.58
C GLU A 14 -17.12 -8.58 -0.67
N GLU A 15 -18.45 -8.56 -0.58
CA GLU A 15 -19.35 -8.89 -1.70
C GLU A 15 -20.02 -7.66 -2.29
N LEU A 16 -20.26 -7.67 -3.61
CA LEU A 16 -21.07 -6.65 -4.27
C LEU A 16 -22.58 -6.95 -4.14
N PRO A 17 -23.42 -5.93 -3.94
CA PRO A 17 -23.09 -4.51 -3.76
C PRO A 17 -22.63 -4.20 -2.32
N SER A 18 -21.60 -3.37 -2.19
CA SER A 18 -21.11 -2.86 -0.90
C SER A 18 -20.56 -1.44 -1.06
N THR A 19 -20.18 -0.82 0.06
CA THR A 19 -19.77 0.58 0.18
C THR A 19 -18.33 0.71 0.67
N ARG A 20 -17.78 1.92 0.58
CA ARG A 20 -16.47 2.25 1.16
C ARG A 20 -16.41 1.95 2.64
N GLU A 21 -17.45 2.34 3.37
CA GLU A 21 -17.47 2.28 4.83
C GLU A 21 -17.28 0.83 5.33
N SER A 22 -17.97 -0.13 4.71
CA SER A 22 -17.80 -1.57 5.00
C SER A 22 -16.34 -2.02 4.84
N VAL A 23 -15.70 -1.65 3.73
CA VAL A 23 -14.29 -2.00 3.48
C VAL A 23 -13.34 -1.34 4.49
N LEU A 24 -13.58 -0.09 4.85
CA LEU A 24 -12.80 0.61 5.88
C LEU A 24 -12.95 -0.05 7.26
N GLU A 25 -14.15 -0.52 7.60
CA GLU A 25 -14.37 -1.30 8.81
C GLU A 25 -13.58 -2.61 8.80
N LEU A 26 -13.54 -3.33 7.67
CA LEU A 26 -12.71 -4.53 7.53
C LEU A 26 -11.22 -4.22 7.72
N PHE A 27 -10.72 -3.14 7.10
CA PHE A 27 -9.33 -2.71 7.25
C PHE A 27 -8.98 -2.39 8.72
N LYS A 28 -9.90 -1.75 9.43
CA LYS A 28 -9.72 -1.40 10.85
C LYS A 28 -9.81 -2.63 11.74
N LYS A 29 -10.83 -3.47 11.55
CA LYS A 29 -11.13 -4.64 12.38
C LYS A 29 -10.04 -5.69 12.30
N TYR A 30 -9.54 -5.96 11.10
CA TYR A 30 -8.59 -7.04 10.85
C TYR A 30 -7.15 -6.56 10.63
N GLY A 31 -6.90 -5.25 10.66
CA GLY A 31 -5.56 -4.68 10.43
C GLY A 31 -5.04 -4.92 9.00
N ILE A 32 -5.93 -5.20 8.06
CA ILE A 32 -5.57 -5.47 6.66
C ILE A 32 -5.59 -4.19 5.82
N SER A 33 -4.95 -4.27 4.65
CA SER A 33 -4.77 -3.12 3.74
C SER A 33 -5.38 -3.32 2.35
N ALA A 34 -6.01 -4.46 2.12
CA ALA A 34 -6.80 -4.75 0.93
C ALA A 34 -7.66 -5.99 1.17
N VAL A 35 -8.76 -6.08 0.44
CA VAL A 35 -9.69 -7.22 0.45
C VAL A 35 -10.05 -7.61 -0.99
N PRO A 36 -10.10 -8.90 -1.32
CA PRO A 36 -10.77 -9.38 -2.53
C PRO A 36 -12.25 -8.98 -2.52
N VAL A 37 -12.78 -8.73 -3.71
CA VAL A 37 -14.19 -8.38 -3.91
C VAL A 37 -14.85 -9.48 -4.73
N LEU A 38 -15.93 -10.05 -4.21
CA LEU A 38 -16.70 -11.09 -4.85
C LEU A 38 -17.99 -10.53 -5.46
N LYS A 39 -18.46 -11.15 -6.55
CA LYS A 39 -19.78 -10.96 -7.14
C LYS A 39 -20.36 -12.32 -7.46
N ASP A 40 -21.54 -12.62 -6.91
CA ASP A 40 -22.20 -13.92 -7.09
C ASP A 40 -21.28 -15.11 -6.73
N GLY A 41 -20.47 -14.95 -5.67
CA GLY A 41 -19.49 -15.95 -5.20
C GLY A 41 -18.18 -16.02 -6.00
N LYS A 42 -18.04 -15.25 -7.09
CA LYS A 42 -16.84 -15.25 -7.95
C LYS A 42 -15.97 -14.03 -7.71
N LEU A 43 -14.65 -14.19 -7.87
CA LEU A 43 -13.70 -13.08 -7.74
C LEU A 43 -13.94 -12.04 -8.84
N ALA A 44 -14.42 -10.85 -8.45
CA ALA A 44 -14.73 -9.75 -9.36
C ALA A 44 -13.68 -8.64 -9.33
N GLY A 45 -12.98 -8.48 -8.20
CA GLY A 45 -12.09 -7.36 -7.98
C GLY A 45 -11.16 -7.52 -6.78
N ILE A 46 -10.30 -6.54 -6.59
CA ILE A 46 -9.59 -6.31 -5.33
C ILE A 46 -9.65 -4.82 -5.00
N VAL A 47 -9.84 -4.49 -3.73
CA VAL A 47 -9.80 -3.09 -3.27
C VAL A 47 -8.71 -2.95 -2.22
N THR A 48 -7.82 -1.98 -2.42
CA THR A 48 -6.73 -1.65 -1.50
C THR A 48 -6.99 -0.31 -0.83
N ARG A 49 -6.28 0.00 0.26
CA ARG A 49 -6.31 1.35 0.85
C ARG A 49 -6.02 2.43 -0.20
N LYS A 50 -5.05 2.18 -1.09
CA LYS A 50 -4.68 3.11 -2.17
C LYS A 50 -5.84 3.42 -3.12
N ASP A 51 -6.71 2.45 -3.38
CA ASP A 51 -7.88 2.64 -4.23
C ASP A 51 -8.93 3.52 -3.56
N ILE A 52 -9.19 3.28 -2.26
CA ILE A 52 -10.10 4.11 -1.46
C ILE A 52 -9.65 5.58 -1.43
N LEU A 53 -8.35 5.81 -1.21
CA LEU A 53 -7.80 7.16 -1.07
C LEU A 53 -7.70 7.91 -2.41
N ARG A 54 -7.57 7.20 -3.53
CA ARG A 54 -7.50 7.82 -4.86
C ARG A 54 -8.86 8.27 -5.39
N LYS A 55 -9.95 7.70 -4.87
CA LYS A 55 -11.31 7.91 -5.37
C LYS A 55 -12.22 8.43 -4.25
N ILE A 56 -11.80 9.50 -3.56
CA ILE A 56 -12.43 9.98 -2.32
C ILE A 56 -13.91 10.35 -2.49
N ASP A 57 -14.35 10.75 -3.68
CA ASP A 57 -15.74 11.10 -3.94
C ASP A 57 -16.65 9.90 -4.26
N GLU A 58 -16.13 8.67 -4.27
CA GLU A 58 -16.86 7.47 -4.64
C GLU A 58 -17.15 6.55 -3.45
N ASP A 59 -18.41 6.19 -3.23
CA ASP A 59 -18.80 5.28 -2.16
C ASP A 59 -19.03 3.84 -2.67
N GLN A 60 -19.38 3.66 -3.94
CA GLN A 60 -19.72 2.35 -4.46
C GLN A 60 -18.47 1.47 -4.62
N LEU A 61 -18.44 0.33 -3.94
CA LEU A 61 -17.31 -0.60 -3.99
C LEU A 61 -16.95 -1.04 -5.42
N ALA A 62 -17.96 -1.24 -6.26
CA ALA A 62 -17.76 -1.62 -7.67
C ALA A 62 -16.95 -0.59 -8.46
N LEU A 63 -17.07 0.70 -8.13
CA LEU A 63 -16.33 1.79 -8.76
C LEU A 63 -15.00 2.07 -8.05
N LEU A 64 -14.85 1.64 -6.79
CA LEU A 64 -13.60 1.74 -6.03
C LEU A 64 -12.59 0.66 -6.42
N MET A 65 -13.04 -0.59 -6.52
CA MET A 65 -12.17 -1.75 -6.73
C MET A 65 -11.38 -1.68 -8.05
N THR A 66 -10.26 -2.40 -8.08
CA THR A 66 -9.60 -2.78 -9.33
C THR A 66 -10.28 -4.05 -9.85
N PRO A 67 -10.99 -3.98 -11.00
CA PRO A 67 -11.65 -5.16 -11.59
C PRO A 67 -10.62 -6.12 -12.18
N ASP A 68 -11.03 -7.38 -12.36
CA ASP A 68 -10.25 -8.44 -13.01
C ASP A 68 -8.81 -8.57 -12.45
N PRO A 69 -8.65 -8.81 -11.14
CA PRO A 69 -7.35 -8.85 -10.50
C PRO A 69 -6.56 -10.07 -10.99
N THR A 70 -5.23 -9.93 -11.04
CA THR A 70 -4.36 -11.10 -11.23
C THR A 70 -4.51 -12.05 -10.05
N TYR A 71 -4.88 -13.30 -10.33
CA TYR A 71 -4.97 -14.39 -9.36
C TYR A 71 -4.14 -15.60 -9.81
N ILE A 72 -3.97 -16.57 -8.92
CA ILE A 72 -3.23 -17.81 -9.17
C ILE A 72 -4.06 -19.04 -8.79
N SER A 73 -3.73 -20.20 -9.35
CA SER A 73 -4.31 -21.49 -8.94
C SER A 73 -3.61 -22.04 -7.68
N PRO A 74 -4.31 -22.80 -6.81
CA PRO A 74 -3.71 -23.42 -5.62
C PRO A 74 -2.55 -24.38 -5.91
N ASP A 75 -2.46 -24.93 -7.12
CA ASP A 75 -1.41 -25.88 -7.52
C ASP A 75 -0.19 -25.22 -8.21
N VAL A 76 -0.20 -23.89 -8.32
CA VAL A 76 0.95 -23.10 -8.81
C VAL A 76 2.13 -23.28 -7.86
N ASP A 77 3.34 -23.35 -8.44
CA ASP A 77 4.57 -23.44 -7.66
C ASP A 77 4.88 -22.12 -6.95
N VAL A 78 5.35 -22.16 -5.71
CA VAL A 78 5.68 -20.95 -4.92
C VAL A 78 6.73 -20.08 -5.62
N LYS A 79 7.64 -20.66 -6.42
CA LYS A 79 8.60 -19.88 -7.22
C LYS A 79 7.91 -18.95 -8.22
N GLU A 80 6.81 -19.41 -8.82
CA GLU A 80 6.02 -18.59 -9.74
C GLU A 80 5.26 -17.48 -8.98
N VAL A 81 4.73 -17.79 -7.80
CA VAL A 81 4.11 -16.79 -6.91
C VAL A 81 5.11 -15.68 -6.55
N ILE A 82 6.32 -16.07 -6.16
CA ILE A 82 7.43 -15.15 -5.86
C ILE A 82 7.78 -14.30 -7.09
N ARG A 83 7.89 -14.93 -8.28
CA ARG A 83 8.17 -14.22 -9.53
C ARG A 83 7.13 -13.16 -9.82
N ILE A 84 5.84 -13.49 -9.72
CA ILE A 84 4.75 -12.53 -9.95
C ILE A 84 4.86 -11.37 -8.95
N LEU A 85 4.99 -11.66 -7.64
CA LEU A 85 5.11 -10.62 -6.61
C LEU A 85 6.36 -9.75 -6.76
N ASN A 86 7.47 -10.30 -7.24
CA ASN A 86 8.72 -9.56 -7.40
C ASN A 86 8.71 -8.65 -8.64
N THR A 87 8.16 -9.15 -9.76
CA THR A 87 8.10 -8.43 -11.06
C THR A 87 6.95 -7.43 -11.16
N THR A 88 5.91 -7.59 -10.34
CA THR A 88 4.76 -6.68 -10.30
C THR A 88 4.80 -5.78 -9.08
N HIS A 89 3.91 -4.79 -9.03
CA HIS A 89 3.74 -3.91 -7.88
C HIS A 89 2.83 -4.55 -6.81
N PHE A 90 2.31 -5.74 -7.08
CA PHE A 90 1.38 -6.42 -6.20
C PHE A 90 2.11 -6.91 -4.95
N ARG A 91 1.43 -6.77 -3.81
CA ARG A 91 1.89 -7.27 -2.51
C ARG A 91 1.09 -8.48 -2.03
N ARG A 92 0.07 -8.87 -2.79
CA ARG A 92 -0.82 -9.99 -2.51
C ARG A 92 -1.44 -10.54 -3.79
N LEU A 93 -1.79 -11.81 -3.77
CA LEU A 93 -2.43 -12.53 -4.87
C LEU A 93 -3.60 -13.36 -4.32
N PRO A 94 -4.83 -13.13 -4.81
CA PRO A 94 -5.93 -14.07 -4.61
C PRO A 94 -5.57 -15.45 -5.18
N VAL A 95 -5.98 -16.51 -4.48
CA VAL A 95 -5.88 -17.90 -4.93
C VAL A 95 -7.27 -18.39 -5.28
N VAL A 96 -7.47 -18.78 -6.53
CA VAL A 96 -8.76 -19.19 -7.07
C VAL A 96 -8.66 -20.62 -7.58
N ASP A 97 -9.61 -21.46 -7.20
CA ASP A 97 -9.76 -22.82 -7.74
C ASP A 97 -11.05 -22.89 -8.57
N GLY A 98 -10.89 -23.04 -9.89
CA GLY A 98 -12.00 -22.87 -10.83
C GLY A 98 -12.58 -21.45 -10.78
N ASP A 99 -13.76 -21.31 -10.18
CA ASP A 99 -14.49 -20.04 -10.02
C ASP A 99 -14.49 -19.52 -8.56
N GLU A 100 -13.94 -20.30 -7.62
CA GLU A 100 -14.06 -20.03 -6.19
C GLU A 100 -12.76 -19.44 -5.61
N LEU A 101 -12.89 -18.39 -4.80
CA LEU A 101 -11.79 -17.83 -4.02
C LEU A 101 -11.48 -18.75 -2.84
N VAL A 102 -10.34 -19.45 -2.90
CA VAL A 102 -9.94 -20.47 -1.90
C VAL A 102 -8.83 -20.01 -0.97
N GLY A 103 -8.20 -18.86 -1.26
CA GLY A 103 -7.10 -18.35 -0.44
C GLY A 103 -6.58 -16.99 -0.87
N ILE A 104 -5.63 -16.47 -0.09
CA ILE A 104 -4.83 -15.30 -0.46
C ILE A 104 -3.39 -15.51 -0.01
N ILE A 105 -2.43 -15.11 -0.84
CA ILE A 105 -1.00 -15.11 -0.49
C ILE A 105 -0.51 -13.67 -0.45
N THR A 106 0.19 -13.29 0.62
CA THR A 106 0.86 -11.99 0.72
C THR A 106 2.38 -12.13 0.70
N VAL A 107 3.08 -11.03 0.43
CA VAL A 107 4.56 -10.98 0.59
C VAL A 107 4.96 -11.38 2.01
N ARG A 108 4.17 -10.99 3.02
CA ARG A 108 4.42 -11.35 4.42
C ARG A 108 4.37 -12.86 4.67
N ASP A 109 3.50 -13.60 3.99
CA ASP A 109 3.43 -15.06 4.13
C ASP A 109 4.67 -15.74 3.57
N ILE A 110 5.20 -15.23 2.46
CA ILE A 110 6.46 -15.70 1.87
C ILE A 110 7.65 -15.38 2.80
N VAL A 111 7.65 -14.20 3.42
CA VAL A 111 8.69 -13.79 4.38
C VAL A 111 8.65 -14.66 5.65
N LYS A 112 7.46 -15.12 6.10
CA LYS A 112 7.35 -16.11 7.19
C LYS A 112 8.07 -17.42 6.84
N VAL A 113 7.87 -17.93 5.62
CA VAL A 113 8.58 -19.13 5.15
C VAL A 113 10.09 -18.91 5.15
N LEU A 114 10.57 -17.73 4.75
CA LEU A 114 12.01 -17.38 4.83
C LEU A 114 12.51 -17.35 6.27
N ALA A 115 11.75 -16.79 7.20
CA ALA A 115 12.12 -16.72 8.61
C ALA A 115 12.28 -18.12 9.23
N GLU A 116 11.45 -19.08 8.81
CA GLU A 116 11.47 -20.46 9.32
C GLU A 116 12.59 -21.32 8.73
N LYS A 117 12.99 -21.07 7.47
CA LYS A 117 14.02 -21.85 6.76
C LYS A 117 15.46 -21.65 7.25
N ASN A 118 15.73 -20.66 8.13
CA ASN A 118 17.08 -20.33 8.63
C ASN A 118 18.15 -20.21 7.52
N VAL A 119 17.84 -19.47 6.47
CA VAL A 119 18.74 -19.11 5.38
C VAL A 119 19.79 -18.10 5.89
N GLU A 120 21.06 -18.52 5.92
CA GLU A 120 22.20 -17.72 6.40
C GLU A 120 22.84 -16.84 5.33
N ILE A 121 22.18 -16.64 4.18
CA ILE A 121 22.66 -15.75 3.12
C ILE A 121 22.65 -14.30 3.64
N PRO A 122 23.76 -13.55 3.51
CA PRO A 122 23.82 -12.16 3.97
C PRO A 122 23.00 -11.24 3.06
N ILE A 123 22.38 -10.21 3.64
CA ILE A 123 21.52 -9.29 2.89
C ILE A 123 22.25 -8.32 1.96
N LYS A 124 23.59 -8.25 1.98
CA LYS A 124 24.41 -7.26 1.24
C LYS A 124 24.03 -7.06 -0.23
N GLU A 125 23.57 -8.11 -0.93
CA GLU A 125 23.25 -8.10 -2.36
C GLU A 125 21.81 -7.64 -2.65
N TYR A 126 20.98 -7.56 -1.61
CA TYR A 126 19.55 -7.21 -1.68
C TYR A 126 19.26 -5.81 -1.10
N ILE A 127 20.30 -5.07 -0.69
CA ILE A 127 20.16 -3.70 -0.17
C ILE A 127 19.90 -2.74 -1.32
N ARG A 128 18.88 -1.89 -1.19
CA ARG A 128 18.65 -0.75 -2.09
C ARG A 128 19.32 0.49 -1.54
N ASN A 129 20.26 1.05 -2.30
CA ASN A 129 20.97 2.29 -1.96
C ASN A 129 20.26 3.56 -2.47
N SER A 130 19.27 3.44 -3.34
CA SER A 130 18.43 4.55 -3.80
C SER A 130 17.22 4.71 -2.87
N THR A 131 17.33 5.60 -1.88
CA THR A 131 16.21 5.96 -1.00
C THR A 131 16.11 7.47 -0.84
N THR A 132 14.90 7.96 -0.60
CA THR A 132 14.63 9.34 -0.24
C THR A 132 14.64 9.44 1.27
N SER A 133 15.53 10.26 1.84
CA SER A 133 15.52 10.56 3.27
C SER A 133 14.72 11.82 3.55
N VAL A 134 14.18 11.92 4.77
CA VAL A 134 13.51 13.13 5.28
C VAL A 134 14.17 13.61 6.56
N TRP A 135 14.19 14.91 6.81
CA TRP A 135 14.68 15.46 8.07
C TRP A 135 13.59 15.39 9.15
N GLU A 136 13.94 15.10 10.40
CA GLU A 136 13.00 14.85 11.49
C GLU A 136 12.04 16.02 11.79
N GLU A 137 12.45 17.26 11.49
CA GLU A 137 11.61 18.46 11.63
C GLU A 137 10.78 18.80 10.38
N THR A 138 10.92 18.03 9.29
CA THR A 138 10.11 18.23 8.08
C THR A 138 8.64 18.04 8.44
N PRO A 139 7.73 18.96 8.06
CA PRO A 139 6.29 18.77 8.23
C PRO A 139 5.80 17.50 7.51
N LEU A 140 4.93 16.71 8.14
CA LEU A 140 4.49 15.42 7.58
C LEU A 140 3.85 15.56 6.19
N ASN A 141 3.08 16.63 5.95
CA ASN A 141 2.52 16.92 4.64
C ASN A 141 3.58 17.14 3.54
N VAL A 142 4.71 17.76 3.89
CA VAL A 142 5.83 17.94 2.94
C VAL A 142 6.56 16.61 2.73
N ALA A 143 6.80 15.84 3.80
CA ALA A 143 7.40 14.51 3.70
C ALA A 143 6.54 13.57 2.84
N GLY A 144 5.22 13.57 3.00
CA GLY A 144 4.29 12.80 2.16
C GLY A 144 4.35 13.21 0.69
N GLU A 145 4.48 14.51 0.40
CA GLU A 145 4.64 14.98 -0.97
C GLU A 145 6.01 14.61 -1.57
N MET A 146 7.09 14.68 -0.78
CA MET A 146 8.40 14.18 -1.18
C MET A 146 8.37 12.69 -1.52
N MET A 147 7.71 11.89 -0.67
CA MET A 147 7.49 10.45 -0.91
C MET A 147 6.71 10.22 -2.21
N ARG A 148 5.63 10.97 -2.43
CA ARG A 148 4.80 10.88 -3.64
C ARG A 148 5.59 11.20 -4.90
N ILE A 149 6.35 12.30 -4.91
CA ILE A 149 7.17 12.73 -6.05
C ILE A 149 8.29 11.73 -6.33
N ALA A 150 8.94 11.24 -5.29
CA ALA A 150 10.02 10.25 -5.41
C ALA A 150 9.52 8.82 -5.69
N ASN A 151 8.20 8.59 -5.62
CA ASN A 151 7.58 7.26 -5.63
C ASN A 151 8.23 6.31 -4.58
N ALA A 152 8.49 6.86 -3.40
CA ALA A 152 9.10 6.13 -2.29
C ALA A 152 8.01 5.56 -1.36
N GLU A 153 8.07 4.25 -1.10
CA GLU A 153 7.15 3.58 -0.16
C GLU A 153 7.54 3.81 1.31
N ALA A 154 8.82 4.10 1.57
CA ALA A 154 9.36 4.41 2.88
C ALA A 154 10.59 5.32 2.80
N CYS A 155 10.76 6.15 3.82
CA CYS A 155 11.85 7.10 3.97
C CYS A 155 12.53 6.94 5.35
N PRO A 156 13.86 6.76 5.41
CA PRO A 156 14.59 6.94 6.66
C PRO A 156 14.55 8.41 7.08
N VAL A 157 14.37 8.63 8.38
CA VAL A 157 14.33 9.96 9.01
C VAL A 157 15.68 10.27 9.61
N LEU A 158 16.24 11.42 9.26
CA LEU A 158 17.55 11.89 9.72
C LEU A 158 17.40 12.99 10.77
N ASP A 159 18.28 12.97 11.77
CA ASP A 159 18.46 14.06 12.75
C ASP A 159 19.50 15.11 12.26
N SER A 160 19.81 16.09 13.11
CA SER A 160 20.83 17.11 12.82
C SER A 160 22.27 16.57 12.77
N ASP A 161 22.52 15.40 13.36
CA ASP A 161 23.82 14.72 13.38
C ASP A 161 23.99 13.77 12.18
N ALA A 162 23.06 13.80 11.22
CA ALA A 162 22.99 12.92 10.06
C ALA A 162 22.83 11.42 10.40
N ARG A 163 22.21 11.11 11.55
CA ARG A 163 21.90 9.74 11.97
C ARG A 163 20.47 9.40 11.61
N VAL A 164 20.23 8.13 11.25
CA VAL A 164 18.88 7.63 11.07
C VAL A 164 18.24 7.43 12.43
N VAL A 165 17.17 8.17 12.73
CA VAL A 165 16.46 8.14 14.02
C VAL A 165 15.04 7.59 13.89
N GLY A 166 14.55 7.41 12.66
CA GLY A 166 13.17 7.00 12.38
C GLY A 166 12.97 6.42 10.99
N ILE A 167 11.79 5.85 10.77
CA ILE A 167 11.24 5.54 9.45
C ILE A 167 9.83 6.13 9.33
N VAL A 168 9.54 6.72 8.18
CA VAL A 168 8.18 7.04 7.72
C VAL A 168 7.84 6.16 6.53
N ASP A 169 6.67 5.50 6.57
CA ASP A 169 6.15 4.66 5.50
C ASP A 169 4.78 5.17 5.03
N GLU A 170 4.28 4.61 3.92
CA GLU A 170 2.92 4.93 3.46
C GLU A 170 1.87 4.66 4.56
N LYS A 171 2.04 3.60 5.38
CA LYS A 171 1.07 3.26 6.45
C LYS A 171 0.88 4.44 7.43
N ILE A 172 1.95 5.13 7.82
CA ILE A 172 1.90 6.33 8.67
C ILE A 172 1.12 7.45 7.98
N LEU A 173 1.40 7.73 6.70
CA LEU A 173 0.68 8.78 5.96
C LEU A 173 -0.83 8.52 5.92
N LEU A 174 -1.24 7.25 5.83
CA LEU A 174 -2.65 6.89 5.81
C LEU A 174 -3.30 7.05 7.18
N THR A 175 -2.63 6.57 8.23
CA THR A 175 -3.18 6.63 9.59
C THR A 175 -3.31 8.05 10.10
N GLU A 176 -2.37 8.93 9.74
CA GLU A 176 -2.33 10.32 10.21
C GLU A 176 -3.04 11.32 9.28
N SER A 177 -3.62 10.84 8.18
CA SER A 177 -4.41 11.68 7.28
C SER A 177 -5.72 12.11 7.95
N LEU A 178 -5.95 13.42 7.98
CA LEU A 178 -7.20 14.00 8.44
C LEU A 178 -8.16 14.12 7.26
N ILE A 179 -9.41 13.74 7.48
CA ILE A 179 -10.49 14.02 6.53
C ILE A 179 -11.00 15.43 6.83
N GLU A 180 -10.83 16.35 5.89
CA GLU A 180 -11.44 17.67 5.96
C GLU A 180 -12.53 17.79 4.88
N ASP A 181 -13.76 18.07 5.30
CA ASP A 181 -14.89 18.27 4.41
C ASP A 181 -15.03 19.75 4.05
N PHE A 182 -15.18 20.04 2.76
CA PHE A 182 -15.50 21.39 2.29
C PHE A 182 -16.63 21.34 1.27
N ILE A 183 -17.50 22.35 1.30
CA ILE A 183 -18.55 22.53 0.30
C ILE A 183 -17.94 23.25 -0.89
N GLU A 184 -17.80 22.55 -2.02
CA GLU A 184 -17.43 23.13 -3.30
C GLU A 184 -18.70 23.40 -4.12
N SER A 185 -18.75 24.53 -4.82
CA SER A 185 -19.86 24.87 -5.70
C SER A 185 -19.39 24.94 -7.15
N ARG A 186 -20.01 24.16 -8.05
CA ARG A 186 -19.82 24.31 -9.50
C ARG A 186 -21.04 24.96 -10.13
N GLU A 187 -20.79 26.01 -10.90
CA GLU A 187 -21.77 26.67 -11.75
C GLU A 187 -21.92 25.87 -13.04
N TYR A 188 -23.08 25.27 -13.24
CA TYR A 188 -23.45 24.67 -14.52
C TYR A 188 -24.30 25.68 -15.26
N ALA A 189 -23.83 26.15 -16.41
CA ALA A 189 -24.69 26.83 -17.36
C ALA A 189 -25.74 25.81 -17.83
N SER A 190 -27.01 26.04 -17.50
CA SER A 190 -28.07 25.24 -18.11
C SER A 190 -28.26 25.77 -19.54
N SER A 191 -27.97 24.93 -20.53
CA SER A 191 -28.51 25.17 -21.88
C SER A 191 -30.00 24.84 -21.81
N SER A 192 -30.84 25.86 -21.63
CA SER A 192 -32.23 25.72 -22.01
C SER A 192 -32.29 25.64 -23.53
N ASP A 193 -32.81 24.54 -24.07
CA ASP A 193 -33.20 24.40 -25.47
C ASP A 193 -34.40 25.33 -25.78
N SER A 194 -34.18 26.64 -25.69
CA SER A 194 -35.09 27.64 -26.23
C SER A 194 -34.39 28.28 -27.43
N ASP A 195 -34.69 27.74 -28.61
CA ASP A 195 -34.28 28.23 -29.93
C ASP A 195 -34.89 29.60 -30.26
N ASP A 196 -34.58 30.64 -29.48
CA ASP A 196 -34.89 32.04 -29.83
C ASP A 196 -33.60 32.79 -30.13
N THR A 197 -33.15 32.67 -31.37
CA THR A 197 -31.92 33.27 -31.92
C THR A 197 -31.92 34.81 -32.00
N TRP A 198 -32.95 35.49 -31.46
CA TRP A 198 -33.15 36.94 -31.57
C TRP A 198 -33.45 37.67 -30.23
N ALA A 199 -33.15 37.05 -29.08
CA ALA A 199 -33.16 37.76 -27.79
C ALA A 199 -31.78 38.38 -27.51
N TRP A 200 -31.67 39.71 -27.59
CA TRP A 200 -30.45 40.45 -27.23
C TRP A 200 -30.13 40.47 -25.72
N GLU A 201 -30.95 39.81 -24.89
CA GLU A 201 -30.68 39.50 -23.49
C GLU A 201 -31.01 38.03 -23.21
N GLY A 202 -30.08 37.12 -23.51
CA GLY A 202 -30.18 35.74 -23.06
C GLY A 202 -29.90 35.66 -21.56
N ILE A 203 -30.93 35.51 -20.72
CA ILE A 203 -30.76 35.07 -19.34
C ILE A 203 -30.19 33.66 -19.39
N ARG A 204 -28.90 33.52 -19.08
CA ARG A 204 -28.29 32.22 -18.81
C ARG A 204 -28.64 31.87 -17.38
N ASP A 205 -29.56 30.94 -17.18
CA ASP A 205 -29.73 30.31 -15.88
C ASP A 205 -28.46 29.50 -15.56
N TYR A 206 -27.82 29.85 -14.46
CA TYR A 206 -26.73 29.07 -13.90
C TYR A 206 -27.29 28.28 -12.73
N SER A 207 -27.25 26.96 -12.83
CA SER A 207 -27.54 26.10 -11.68
C SER A 207 -26.25 25.90 -10.89
N VAL A 208 -26.24 26.37 -9.64
CA VAL A 208 -25.12 26.13 -8.72
C VAL A 208 -25.40 24.83 -7.99
N LYS A 209 -24.60 23.79 -8.27
CA LYS A 209 -24.62 22.57 -7.47
C LYS A 209 -23.53 22.65 -6.41
N TYR A 210 -23.92 22.44 -5.17
CA TYR A 210 -23.02 22.27 -4.04
C TYR A 210 -22.69 20.79 -3.92
N PHE A 211 -21.41 20.47 -3.81
CA PHE A 211 -20.90 19.13 -3.53
C PHE A 211 -20.02 19.20 -2.30
N GLU A 212 -20.16 18.22 -1.42
CA GLU A 212 -19.24 18.04 -0.32
C GLU A 212 -18.03 17.26 -0.85
N VAL A 213 -16.84 17.86 -0.76
CA VAL A 213 -15.58 17.26 -1.17
C VAL A 213 -14.76 17.02 0.09
N SER A 214 -14.50 15.75 0.38
CA SER A 214 -13.62 15.34 1.48
C SER A 214 -12.17 15.30 0.96
N VAL A 215 -11.28 16.10 1.55
CA VAL A 215 -9.85 16.11 1.17
C VAL A 215 -9.02 15.54 2.31
N LEU A 216 -8.21 14.53 1.99
CA LEU A 216 -7.22 14.01 2.93
C LEU A 216 -6.07 15.01 3.06
N LYS A 217 -5.90 15.58 4.25
CA LYS A 217 -4.76 16.45 4.56
C LYS A 217 -3.88 15.80 5.62
N LEU A 218 -2.60 15.76 5.31
CA LEU A 218 -1.58 15.39 6.29
C LEU A 218 -1.32 16.56 7.25
N PRO A 219 -1.03 16.29 8.53
CA PRO A 219 -0.69 17.32 9.49
C PRO A 219 0.60 18.06 9.08
N LYS A 220 0.68 19.33 9.50
CA LYS A 220 1.86 20.18 9.30
C LYS A 220 2.86 20.07 10.45
N GLU A 221 2.66 19.11 11.34
CA GLU A 221 3.55 18.84 12.45
C GLU A 221 4.80 18.07 12.00
N PRO A 222 5.94 18.21 12.71
CA PRO A 222 7.17 17.49 12.41
C PRO A 222 7.02 15.97 12.31
N VAL A 223 7.71 15.36 11.33
CA VAL A 223 7.78 13.92 11.12
C VAL A 223 8.18 13.15 12.39
N LYS A 224 9.07 13.69 13.21
CA LYS A 224 9.52 13.04 14.47
C LYS A 224 8.39 12.65 15.43
N LYS A 225 7.22 13.27 15.33
CA LYS A 225 6.05 12.92 16.16
C LYS A 225 5.32 11.65 15.69
N PHE A 226 5.49 11.28 14.42
CA PHE A 226 4.75 10.20 13.76
C PHE A 226 5.65 9.04 13.30
N MET A 227 6.95 9.28 13.16
CA MET A 227 7.90 8.27 12.71
C MET A 227 7.94 7.06 13.64
N LYS A 228 8.18 5.87 13.06
CA LYS A 228 8.45 4.65 13.83
C LYS A 228 9.91 4.58 14.21
N THR A 229 10.20 4.00 15.37
CA THR A 229 11.57 3.67 15.78
C THR A 229 12.15 2.63 14.81
N PRO A 230 13.34 2.86 14.25
CA PRO A 230 13.91 1.97 13.25
C PRO A 230 14.54 0.74 13.93
N VAL A 231 14.34 -0.42 13.31
CA VAL A 231 15.12 -1.64 13.60
C VAL A 231 16.21 -1.75 12.54
N PHE A 232 17.47 -1.69 12.94
CA PHE A 232 18.59 -1.71 12.01
C PHE A 232 19.05 -3.11 11.64
N ALA A 233 19.45 -3.28 10.38
CA ALA A 233 20.22 -4.43 9.92
C ALA A 233 21.64 -4.01 9.54
N ASN A 234 22.55 -4.98 9.46
CA ASN A 234 23.88 -4.79 8.87
C ASN A 234 24.00 -5.61 7.57
N PRO A 235 24.92 -5.28 6.64
CA PRO A 235 25.05 -6.00 5.38
C PRO A 235 25.36 -7.51 5.52
N GLN A 236 25.91 -7.93 6.65
CA GLN A 236 26.23 -9.34 6.94
C GLN A 236 25.09 -10.07 7.67
N THR A 237 23.99 -9.39 7.99
CA THR A 237 22.84 -9.98 8.67
C THR A 237 22.21 -10.97 7.73
N SER A 238 21.86 -12.15 8.23
CA SER A 238 21.22 -13.17 7.42
C SER A 238 19.78 -12.79 7.05
N VAL A 239 19.36 -13.18 5.86
CA VAL A 239 18.01 -12.96 5.33
C VAL A 239 16.94 -13.45 6.32
N SER A 240 17.11 -14.64 6.90
CA SER A 240 16.13 -15.15 7.87
C SER A 240 16.08 -14.34 9.16
N LYS A 241 17.20 -13.75 9.61
CA LYS A 241 17.19 -12.86 10.78
C LYS A 241 16.43 -11.56 10.47
N VAL A 242 16.67 -10.97 9.30
CA VAL A 242 15.92 -9.78 8.84
C VAL A 242 14.42 -10.09 8.69
N ALA A 243 14.08 -11.25 8.12
CA ALA A 243 12.69 -11.70 8.01
C ALA A 243 12.02 -11.86 9.39
N LYS A 244 12.73 -12.40 10.39
CA LYS A 244 12.23 -12.51 11.78
C LYS A 244 11.98 -11.14 12.40
N GLU A 245 12.91 -10.20 12.23
CA GLU A 245 12.73 -8.82 12.73
C GLU A 245 11.55 -8.11 12.06
N MET A 246 11.38 -8.27 10.74
CA MET A 246 10.24 -7.73 9.98
C MET A 246 8.91 -8.29 10.49
N ILE A 247 8.80 -9.60 10.69
CA ILE A 247 7.56 -10.23 11.15
C ILE A 247 7.25 -9.85 12.59
N GLY A 248 8.25 -9.93 13.47
CA GLY A 248 8.09 -9.71 14.92
C GLY A 248 7.72 -8.27 15.27
N ASN A 249 8.18 -7.30 14.47
CA ASN A 249 7.91 -5.89 14.69
C ASN A 249 6.87 -5.29 13.72
N ASP A 250 6.23 -6.11 12.87
CA ASP A 250 5.30 -5.67 11.80
C ASP A 250 5.89 -4.58 10.89
N LEU A 251 7.12 -4.82 10.41
CA LEU A 251 7.86 -3.90 9.55
C LEU A 251 7.95 -4.44 8.13
N ASP A 252 7.75 -3.56 7.16
CA ASP A 252 7.96 -3.87 5.74
C ASP A 252 9.37 -3.44 5.26
N TYR A 253 10.05 -2.58 6.03
CA TYR A 253 11.30 -1.91 5.67
C TYR A 253 12.25 -1.78 6.86
N LEU A 254 13.53 -2.09 6.65
CA LEU A 254 14.60 -1.88 7.63
C LEU A 254 15.72 -1.01 7.04
N PRO A 255 16.25 -0.03 7.79
CA PRO A 255 17.45 0.70 7.40
C PRO A 255 18.70 -0.17 7.67
N VAL A 256 19.68 -0.08 6.78
CA VAL A 256 20.92 -0.86 6.86
C VAL A 256 22.09 0.06 7.15
N LEU A 257 22.82 -0.25 8.23
CA LEU A 257 24.02 0.48 8.65
C LEU A 257 25.27 -0.37 8.42
N ASP A 258 26.38 0.25 8.01
CA ASP A 258 27.69 -0.39 7.99
C ASP A 258 28.29 -0.51 9.41
N PHE A 259 29.48 -1.11 9.53
CA PHE A 259 30.19 -1.26 10.80
C PHE A 259 30.60 0.07 11.47
N ASN A 260 30.56 1.18 10.74
CA ASN A 260 30.84 2.52 11.25
C ASN A 260 29.55 3.30 11.53
N GLU A 261 28.40 2.61 11.65
CA GLU A 261 27.07 3.19 11.84
C GLU A 261 26.63 4.14 10.72
N ARG A 262 27.25 4.05 9.55
CA ARG A 262 26.84 4.87 8.39
C ARG A 262 25.70 4.20 7.67
N PHE A 263 24.71 5.00 7.30
CA PHE A 263 23.61 4.54 6.49
C PHE A 263 24.07 4.10 5.09
N VAL A 264 23.78 2.85 4.73
CA VAL A 264 24.15 2.24 3.45
C VAL A 264 22.96 2.20 2.48
N GLY A 265 21.77 1.99 3.02
CA GLY A 265 20.56 1.83 2.24
C GLY A 265 19.41 1.23 3.05
N MET A 266 18.36 0.82 2.34
CA MET A 266 17.18 0.18 2.91
C MET A 266 17.07 -1.25 2.39
N ILE A 267 16.40 -2.11 3.17
CA ILE A 267 15.95 -3.41 2.69
C ILE A 267 14.45 -3.54 2.94
N SER A 268 13.71 -3.96 1.92
CA SER A 268 12.28 -4.24 2.02
C SER A 268 12.00 -5.74 2.11
N ASP A 269 10.83 -6.09 2.59
CA ASP A 269 10.31 -7.45 2.57
C ASP A 269 10.30 -8.06 1.15
N LYS A 270 9.97 -7.27 0.12
CA LYS A 270 10.07 -7.66 -1.30
C LYS A 270 11.50 -7.92 -1.75
N ASP A 271 12.50 -7.21 -1.22
CA ASP A 271 13.90 -7.47 -1.59
C ASP A 271 14.37 -8.85 -1.09
N LEU A 272 13.83 -9.32 0.04
CA LEU A 272 14.12 -10.67 0.56
C LEU A 272 13.61 -11.77 -0.37
N LEU A 273 12.58 -11.51 -1.20
CA LEU A 273 12.05 -12.50 -2.14
C LEU A 273 13.08 -12.86 -3.22
N GLY A 274 14.02 -11.97 -3.55
CA GLY A 274 15.09 -12.25 -4.52
C GLY A 274 16.02 -13.39 -4.10
N VAL A 275 16.05 -13.73 -2.81
CA VAL A 275 16.87 -14.81 -2.25
C VAL A 275 16.43 -16.18 -2.77
N PHE A 276 15.16 -16.32 -3.13
CA PHE A 276 14.61 -17.57 -3.64
C PHE A 276 15.11 -17.94 -5.04
N GLU A 277 15.79 -17.04 -5.76
CA GLU A 277 16.52 -17.39 -6.98
C GLU A 277 17.75 -18.27 -6.68
N GLN A 278 18.29 -18.17 -5.46
CA GLN A 278 19.52 -18.87 -5.02
C GLN A 278 19.24 -20.04 -4.07
N VAL A 279 18.00 -20.22 -3.62
CA VAL A 279 17.60 -21.23 -2.63
C VAL A 279 16.58 -22.18 -3.26
N GLU A 280 16.84 -23.49 -3.20
CA GLU A 280 15.84 -24.48 -3.58
C GLU A 280 14.71 -24.56 -2.53
N ILE A 281 13.46 -24.47 -3.01
CA ILE A 281 12.22 -24.58 -2.23
C ILE A 281 11.43 -25.79 -2.70
#